data_AF-A0A935KFE7-F1
#
_entry.id   AF-A0A935KFE7-F1
#
_cell.length_a   1.000
_cell.length_b   1.000
_cell.length_c   1.000
_cell.angle_alpha   90.00
_cell.angle_beta   90.00
_cell.angle_gamma   90.00
#
_symmetry.space_group_name_H-M   'P 1'
#
loop_
_entity.id
_entity.type
_entity.pdbx_description
1 polymer ?
#
loop_
_entity_poly.entity_id
_entity_poly.type
_entity_poly.pdbx_seq_one_letter_code
_entity_poly.pdbx_strand_id
1 'polypeptide(L)'
;MPRRRVVIGGRELTLDARPDRLDFRDLPYRPPARALPPRHPSDVAFADHVRDYAAANLVRDQGEEGACTGFGLAAVVQYLFWERGQLSAGTLLSARMLYHLARFYDEWPGEKYDGSSCRGALKGWHKHGVCTETLWPYDPERFVPPSPAGTPTR
;
A
#
# COMPACT_ATOMS: atom_id res chain seq x y z
N MET A 1 -14.31 2.82 -18.48
CA MET A 1 -14.12 4.22 -18.07
C MET A 1 -12.95 4.81 -18.85
N PRO A 2 -13.08 6.00 -19.44
CA PRO A 2 -12.01 6.62 -20.22
C PRO A 2 -10.86 7.03 -19.31
N ARG A 3 -9.62 6.83 -19.77
CA ARG A 3 -8.43 7.38 -19.11
C ARG A 3 -8.53 8.90 -19.16
N ARG A 4 -8.37 9.57 -18.02
CA ARG A 4 -8.34 11.03 -17.94
C ARG A 4 -6.92 11.47 -17.64
N ARG A 5 -6.42 12.46 -18.38
CA ARG A 5 -5.15 13.13 -18.05
C ARG A 5 -5.44 14.45 -17.35
N VAL A 6 -4.69 14.74 -16.29
CA VAL A 6 -4.76 15.99 -15.54
C VAL A 6 -3.36 16.52 -15.29
N VAL A 7 -3.18 17.84 -15.31
CA VAL A 7 -1.90 18.48 -14.99
C VAL A 7 -2.01 19.08 -13.59
N ILE A 8 -1.14 18.67 -12.68
CA ILE A 8 -1.07 19.19 -11.31
C ILE A 8 0.39 19.61 -11.05
N GLY A 9 0.62 20.87 -10.70
CA GLY A 9 1.96 21.38 -10.40
C GLY A 9 2.97 21.23 -11.54
N GLY A 10 2.50 21.25 -12.80
CA GLY A 10 3.36 21.05 -13.99
C GLY A 10 3.63 19.59 -14.38
N ARG A 11 3.15 18.61 -13.60
CA ARG A 11 3.28 17.19 -13.92
C ARG A 11 1.98 16.64 -14.52
N GLU A 12 2.07 15.93 -15.65
CA GLU A 12 0.93 15.22 -16.22
C GLU A 12 0.69 13.90 -15.46
N LEU A 13 -0.55 13.68 -15.01
CA LEU A 13 -0.98 12.49 -14.30
C LEU A 13 -2.08 11.79 -15.11
N THR A 14 -1.94 10.47 -15.27
CA THR A 14 -2.97 9.62 -15.87
C THR A 14 -3.84 9.03 -14.76
N LEU A 15 -5.13 9.33 -14.80
CA LEU A 15 -6.16 8.79 -13.91
C LEU A 15 -6.87 7.63 -14.64
N ASP A 16 -6.36 6.42 -14.44
CA ASP A 16 -6.88 5.20 -15.08
C ASP A 16 -7.20 4.05 -14.13
N ALA A 17 -7.21 4.31 -12.82
CA ALA A 17 -7.74 3.39 -11.82
C ALA A 17 -9.20 3.01 -12.14
N ARG A 18 -9.52 1.72 -12.00
CA ARG A 18 -10.85 1.17 -12.26
C ARG A 18 -11.35 0.42 -11.02
N PRO A 19 -12.67 0.42 -10.77
CA PRO A 19 -13.23 -0.44 -9.74
C PRO A 19 -12.92 -1.91 -10.01
N ASP A 20 -12.65 -2.67 -8.94
CA ASP A 20 -12.54 -4.12 -9.01
C ASP A 20 -13.87 -4.73 -9.50
N ARG A 21 -13.78 -5.88 -10.16
CA ARG A 21 -14.97 -6.64 -10.54
C ARG A 21 -15.71 -7.09 -9.28
N LEU A 22 -17.04 -7.15 -9.38
CA LEU A 22 -17.89 -7.68 -8.32
C LEU A 22 -17.54 -9.15 -8.05
N ASP A 23 -17.29 -9.49 -6.79
CA ASP A 23 -17.13 -10.86 -6.31
C ASP A 23 -18.09 -11.08 -5.13
N PHE A 24 -18.99 -12.06 -5.24
CA PHE A 24 -19.97 -12.36 -4.19
C PHE A 24 -19.34 -12.89 -2.89
N ARG A 25 -18.06 -13.24 -2.92
CA ARG A 25 -17.30 -13.68 -1.74
C ARG A 25 -16.70 -12.51 -0.96
N ASP A 26 -16.81 -11.29 -1.47
CA ASP A 26 -16.34 -10.11 -0.73
C ASP A 26 -17.10 -9.94 0.56
N LEU A 27 -16.34 -9.75 1.63
CA LEU A 27 -16.90 -9.50 2.94
C LEU A 27 -17.33 -8.04 3.03
N PRO A 28 -18.62 -7.75 3.25
CA PRO A 28 -19.03 -6.38 3.54
C PRO A 28 -18.38 -5.94 4.85
N TYR A 29 -17.83 -4.72 4.88
CA TYR A 29 -17.36 -4.12 6.12
C TYR A 29 -18.53 -4.04 7.12
N ARG A 30 -18.36 -4.69 8.27
CA ARG A 30 -19.34 -4.65 9.37
C ARG A 30 -18.81 -3.71 10.45
N PRO A 31 -19.29 -2.45 10.50
CA PRO A 31 -18.84 -1.52 11.53
C PRO A 31 -19.22 -2.03 12.92
N PRO A 32 -18.38 -1.80 13.94
CA PRO A 32 -18.73 -2.14 15.32
C PRO A 32 -19.97 -1.32 15.76
N ALA A 33 -20.89 -1.95 16.48
CA ALA A 33 -22.08 -1.31 17.05
C ALA A 33 -21.73 -0.46 18.28
N ARG A 34 -20.87 0.54 18.10
CA ARG A 34 -20.46 1.50 19.12
C ARG A 34 -20.70 2.91 18.62
N ALA A 35 -20.96 3.84 19.55
CA ALA A 35 -20.95 5.26 19.21
C ALA A 35 -19.56 5.64 18.69
N LEU A 36 -19.50 6.13 17.47
CA LEU A 36 -18.28 6.69 16.89
C LEU A 36 -18.17 8.15 17.29
N PRO A 37 -16.95 8.67 17.52
CA PRO A 37 -16.78 10.10 17.67
C PRO A 37 -17.24 10.81 16.38
N PRO A 38 -17.71 12.07 16.47
CA PRO A 38 -18.17 12.81 15.29
C PRO A 38 -17.06 13.04 14.24
N ARG A 39 -15.79 12.93 14.66
CA ARG A 39 -14.61 13.00 13.80
C ARG A 39 -13.57 12.00 14.30
N HIS A 40 -12.91 11.30 13.39
CA HIS A 40 -11.79 10.43 13.72
C HIS A 40 -10.73 10.47 12.60
N PRO A 41 -9.44 10.68 12.94
CA PRO A 41 -8.95 11.18 14.23
C PRO A 41 -9.55 12.56 14.60
N SER A 42 -9.43 13.01 15.85
CA SER A 42 -9.84 14.38 16.22
C SER A 42 -9.01 15.40 15.46
N ASP A 43 -9.50 16.64 15.29
CA ASP A 43 -8.76 17.68 14.54
C ASP A 43 -7.36 17.94 15.15
N VAL A 44 -7.25 17.87 16.48
CA VAL A 44 -5.98 17.97 17.21
C VAL A 44 -5.08 16.78 16.90
N ALA A 45 -5.61 15.55 17.04
CA ALA A 45 -4.84 14.35 16.73
C ALA A 45 -4.43 14.31 15.25
N PHE A 46 -5.26 14.78 14.33
CA PHE A 46 -4.92 14.89 12.92
C PHE A 46 -3.79 15.89 12.69
N ALA A 47 -3.87 17.08 13.29
CA ALA A 47 -2.86 18.12 13.14
C ALA A 47 -1.46 17.67 13.58
N ASP A 48 -1.38 16.90 14.66
CA ASP A 48 -0.12 16.35 15.15
C ASP A 48 0.27 15.08 14.39
N HIS A 49 -0.65 14.14 14.19
CA HIS A 49 -0.37 12.86 13.51
C HIS A 49 0.13 13.03 12.08
N VAL A 50 -0.47 13.93 11.29
CA VAL A 50 -0.02 14.12 9.90
C VAL A 50 1.40 14.69 9.86
N ARG A 51 1.72 15.61 10.78
CA ARG A 51 3.07 16.18 10.88
C ARG A 51 4.09 15.11 11.29
N ASP A 52 3.78 14.32 12.31
CA ASP A 52 4.69 13.28 12.81
C ASP A 52 4.86 12.14 11.81
N TYR A 53 3.77 11.73 11.14
CA TYR A 53 3.81 10.70 10.09
C TYR A 53 4.64 11.15 8.89
N ALA A 54 4.50 12.40 8.47
CA ALA A 54 5.33 12.98 7.42
C ALA A 54 6.80 13.13 7.86
N ALA A 55 7.05 13.61 9.08
CA ALA A 55 8.40 13.74 9.64
C ALA A 55 9.12 12.39 9.81
N ALA A 56 8.37 11.32 10.04
CA ALA A 56 8.86 9.93 10.06
C ALA A 56 9.12 9.35 8.65
N ASN A 57 8.98 10.16 7.60
CA ASN A 57 9.18 9.78 6.20
C ASN A 57 8.30 8.59 5.75
N LEU A 58 7.07 8.52 6.30
CA LEU A 58 6.11 7.44 6.02
C LEU A 58 5.17 7.77 4.85
N VAL A 59 5.21 9.00 4.33
CA VAL A 59 4.64 9.36 3.03
C VAL A 59 5.65 8.99 1.95
N ARG A 60 5.33 7.97 1.16
CA ARG A 60 6.27 7.36 0.20
C ARG A 60 6.01 7.80 -1.24
N ASP A 61 7.04 7.75 -2.06
CA ASP A 61 6.98 8.04 -3.50
C ASP A 61 7.14 6.75 -4.33
N GLN A 62 6.16 6.45 -5.17
CA GLN A 62 6.20 5.31 -6.10
C GLN A 62 6.96 5.65 -7.39
N GLY A 63 7.29 6.92 -7.64
CA GLY A 63 7.85 7.36 -8.91
C GLY A 63 6.85 7.18 -10.05
N GLU A 64 7.33 6.68 -11.20
CA GLU A 64 6.54 6.54 -12.42
C GLU A 64 5.95 5.13 -12.64
N GLU A 65 6.38 4.13 -11.87
CA GLU A 65 5.83 2.78 -11.97
C GLU A 65 4.38 2.76 -11.46
N GLY A 66 3.52 1.95 -12.08
CA GLY A 66 2.13 1.72 -11.67
C GLY A 66 1.94 1.02 -10.31
N ALA A 67 2.88 1.14 -9.37
CA ALA A 67 2.92 0.41 -8.10
C ALA A 67 1.96 0.95 -7.01
N CYS A 68 0.98 1.79 -7.37
CA CYS A 68 0.12 2.49 -6.42
C CYS A 68 -0.62 1.56 -5.45
N THR A 69 -1.03 0.37 -5.89
CA THR A 69 -1.69 -0.63 -5.03
C THR A 69 -0.76 -1.20 -3.97
N GLY A 70 0.50 -1.46 -4.31
CA GLY A 70 1.51 -1.90 -3.35
C GLY A 70 1.86 -0.80 -2.35
N PHE A 71 2.03 0.44 -2.80
CA PHE A 71 2.30 1.59 -1.93
C PHE A 71 1.12 1.93 -1.03
N GLY A 72 -0.09 1.94 -1.58
CA GLY A 72 -1.32 2.19 -0.82
C GLY A 72 -1.52 1.15 0.27
N LEU A 73 -1.34 -0.14 -0.06
CA LEU A 73 -1.44 -1.19 0.96
C LEU A 73 -0.29 -1.13 1.96
N ALA A 74 0.94 -0.84 1.54
CA ALA A 74 2.07 -0.65 2.45
C ALA A 74 1.78 0.47 3.46
N ALA A 75 1.23 1.60 3.01
CA ALA A 75 0.86 2.71 3.88
C ALA A 75 -0.21 2.32 4.91
N VAL A 76 -1.24 1.56 4.49
CA VAL A 76 -2.27 1.05 5.42
C VAL A 76 -1.67 0.14 6.48
N VAL A 77 -0.86 -0.84 6.07
CA VAL A 77 -0.26 -1.80 7.01
C VAL A 77 0.74 -1.10 7.94
N GLN A 78 1.55 -0.20 7.40
CA GLN A 78 2.50 0.63 8.14
C GLN A 78 1.79 1.46 9.22
N TYR A 79 0.70 2.14 8.85
CA TYR A 79 -0.12 2.92 9.78
C TYR A 79 -0.69 2.06 10.91
N LEU A 80 -1.23 0.88 10.59
CA LEU A 80 -1.82 -0.03 11.59
C LEU A 80 -0.79 -0.54 12.61
N PHE A 81 0.44 -0.85 12.18
CA PHE A 81 1.49 -1.24 13.11
C PHE A 81 2.04 -0.04 13.89
N TRP A 82 2.13 1.14 13.27
CA TRP A 82 2.58 2.37 13.92
C TRP A 82 1.63 2.78 15.05
N GLU A 83 0.32 2.77 14.81
CA GLU A 83 -0.72 3.05 15.80
C GLU A 83 -0.65 2.10 17.01
N ARG A 84 -0.20 0.86 16.79
CA ARG A 84 -0.03 -0.16 17.85
C ARG A 84 1.33 -0.10 18.56
N GLY A 85 2.23 0.79 18.16
CA GLY A 85 3.60 0.84 18.68
C GLY A 85 4.43 -0.41 18.34
N GLN A 86 4.07 -1.13 17.27
CA GLN A 86 4.67 -2.42 16.89
C GLN A 86 5.74 -2.30 15.79
N LEU A 87 6.10 -1.07 15.41
CA LEU A 87 7.20 -0.81 14.47
C LEU A 87 8.31 -0.04 15.17
N SER A 88 9.54 -0.53 15.02
CA SER A 88 10.73 0.25 15.35
C SER A 88 10.77 1.52 14.50
N ALA A 89 11.24 2.63 15.09
CA ALA A 89 11.41 3.88 14.37
C ALA A 89 12.27 3.69 13.10
N GLY A 90 11.80 4.22 11.98
CA GLY A 90 12.47 4.13 10.69
C GLY A 90 12.27 2.81 9.92
N THR A 91 11.59 1.80 10.50
CA THR A 91 11.26 0.57 9.76
C THR A 91 10.18 0.84 8.74
N LEU A 92 10.48 0.59 7.46
CA LEU A 92 9.51 0.63 6.37
C LEU A 92 9.12 -0.79 5.95
N LEU A 93 7.85 -0.98 5.58
CA LEU A 93 7.34 -2.21 4.97
C LEU A 93 7.52 -2.20 3.45
N SER A 94 7.81 -3.36 2.86
CA SER A 94 8.11 -3.49 1.44
C SER A 94 6.88 -3.25 0.56
N ALA A 95 6.83 -2.08 -0.09
CA ALA A 95 5.84 -1.80 -1.12
C ALA A 95 6.08 -2.64 -2.38
N ARG A 96 7.34 -2.98 -2.66
CA ARG A 96 7.73 -3.85 -3.79
C ARG A 96 7.14 -5.26 -3.63
N MET A 97 7.25 -5.87 -2.45
CA MET A 97 6.68 -7.19 -2.18
C MET A 97 5.17 -7.16 -2.37
N LEU A 98 4.47 -6.17 -1.80
CA LEU A 98 3.02 -6.05 -1.91
C LEU A 98 2.57 -5.83 -3.35
N TYR A 99 3.26 -4.98 -4.12
CA TYR A 99 2.95 -4.78 -5.54
C TYR A 99 3.20 -6.04 -6.37
N HIS A 100 4.31 -6.73 -6.13
CA HIS A 100 4.62 -7.99 -6.82
C HIS A 100 3.56 -9.07 -6.53
N LEU A 101 3.18 -9.25 -5.27
CA LEU A 101 2.11 -10.16 -4.88
C LEU A 101 0.75 -9.75 -5.42
N ALA A 102 0.48 -8.44 -5.53
CA ALA A 102 -0.76 -7.95 -6.11
C ALA A 102 -0.91 -8.44 -7.56
N ARG A 103 0.14 -8.29 -8.38
CA ARG A 103 0.17 -8.77 -9.77
C ARG A 103 0.04 -10.29 -9.86
N PHE A 104 0.71 -11.02 -8.97
CA PHE A 104 0.64 -12.50 -8.93
C PHE A 104 -0.77 -13.02 -8.60
N TYR A 105 -1.51 -12.34 -7.73
CA TYR A 105 -2.87 -12.73 -7.33
C TYR A 105 -3.98 -12.02 -8.10
N ASP A 106 -3.63 -11.26 -9.13
CA ASP A 106 -4.59 -10.48 -9.88
C ASP A 106 -5.51 -11.36 -10.73
N GLU A 107 -6.65 -10.80 -11.11
CA GLU A 107 -7.70 -11.54 -11.84
C GLU A 107 -7.57 -11.42 -13.36
N TRP A 108 -6.53 -10.73 -13.84
CA TRP A 108 -6.29 -10.46 -15.25
C TRP A 108 -5.26 -11.46 -15.79
N PRO A 109 -5.51 -12.10 -16.94
CA PRO A 109 -4.57 -13.05 -17.52
C PRO A 109 -3.28 -12.35 -17.98
N GLY A 110 -2.14 -12.91 -17.58
CA GLY A 110 -0.79 -12.40 -17.88
C GLY A 110 -0.29 -11.38 -16.85
N GLU A 111 0.99 -11.02 -16.94
CA GLU A 111 1.64 -10.05 -16.03
C GLU A 111 2.19 -8.82 -16.80
N LYS A 112 1.91 -8.73 -18.10
CA LYS A 112 2.43 -7.68 -19.00
C LYS A 112 1.58 -6.39 -18.98
N TYR A 113 1.00 -6.05 -17.84
CA TYR A 113 0.28 -4.79 -17.66
C TYR A 113 0.91 -3.99 -16.53
N ASP A 114 0.81 -2.67 -16.65
CA ASP A 114 1.15 -1.76 -15.57
C ASP A 114 -0.02 -1.69 -14.58
N GLY A 115 0.30 -1.67 -13.29
CA GLY A 115 -0.70 -1.65 -12.23
C GLY A 115 -1.06 -3.02 -11.71
N SER A 116 -2.00 -3.03 -10.77
CA SER A 116 -2.65 -4.23 -10.23
C SER A 116 -3.97 -3.86 -9.53
N SER A 117 -4.78 -4.84 -9.15
CA SER A 117 -6.00 -4.64 -8.37
C SER A 117 -5.77 -4.50 -6.86
N CYS A 118 -6.66 -3.77 -6.20
CA CYS A 118 -6.71 -3.73 -4.73
C CYS A 118 -7.02 -5.11 -4.16
N ARG A 119 -7.93 -5.86 -4.80
CA ARG A 119 -8.24 -7.25 -4.49
C ARG A 119 -7.00 -8.15 -4.54
N GLY A 120 -6.19 -8.07 -5.59
CA GLY A 120 -4.95 -8.83 -5.73
C GLY A 120 -3.98 -8.52 -4.59
N ALA A 121 -3.80 -7.23 -4.29
CA ALA A 121 -2.94 -6.79 -3.19
C ALA A 121 -3.40 -7.36 -1.83
N LEU A 122 -4.70 -7.28 -1.52
CA LEU A 122 -5.27 -7.83 -0.28
C LEU A 122 -5.15 -9.36 -0.20
N LYS A 123 -5.40 -10.08 -1.32
CA LYS A 123 -5.20 -11.54 -1.39
C LYS A 123 -3.74 -11.92 -1.13
N GLY A 124 -2.80 -11.17 -1.72
CA GLY A 124 -1.37 -11.36 -1.54
C GLY A 124 -0.95 -11.17 -0.09
N TRP A 125 -1.35 -10.05 0.52
CA TRP A 125 -1.05 -9.75 1.92
C TRP A 125 -1.67 -10.80 2.87
N HIS A 126 -2.93 -11.19 2.65
CA HIS A 126 -3.59 -12.21 3.47
C HIS A 126 -2.85 -13.57 3.47
N LYS A 127 -2.27 -13.96 2.33
CA LYS A 127 -1.60 -15.27 2.18
C LYS A 127 -0.14 -15.27 2.63
N HIS A 128 0.57 -14.14 2.48
CA HIS A 128 2.02 -14.09 2.62
C HIS A 128 2.53 -13.06 3.63
N GLY A 129 1.67 -12.16 4.12
CA GLY A 129 2.09 -11.02 4.92
C GLY A 129 2.88 -10.01 4.10
N VAL A 130 3.78 -9.28 4.78
CA VAL A 130 4.66 -8.28 4.17
C VAL A 130 5.99 -8.27 4.92
N CYS A 131 7.11 -8.19 4.19
CA CYS A 131 8.45 -8.04 4.76
C CYS A 131 8.85 -6.57 4.90
N THR A 132 10.00 -6.30 5.52
CA THR A 132 10.57 -4.94 5.55
C THR A 132 11.11 -4.55 4.18
N GLU A 133 11.15 -3.24 3.91
CA GLU A 133 11.73 -2.66 2.70
C GLU A 133 13.19 -3.11 2.49
N THR A 134 13.95 -3.31 3.58
CA THR A 134 15.34 -3.79 3.54
C THR A 134 15.47 -5.21 2.96
N LEU A 135 14.47 -6.07 3.16
CA LEU A 135 14.46 -7.42 2.64
C LEU A 135 14.03 -7.46 1.17
N TRP A 136 13.20 -6.52 0.73
CA TRP A 136 12.82 -6.42 -0.68
C TRP A 136 12.64 -4.95 -1.07
N PRO A 137 13.71 -4.31 -1.54
CA PRO A 137 13.71 -2.86 -1.77
C PRO A 137 12.94 -2.49 -3.04
N TYR A 138 12.36 -1.30 -3.01
CA TYR A 138 11.73 -0.67 -4.16
C TYR A 138 12.74 0.18 -4.93
N ASP A 139 12.84 -0.10 -6.22
CA ASP A 139 13.59 0.67 -7.21
C ASP A 139 12.64 0.86 -8.41
N PRO A 140 12.21 2.10 -8.75
CA PRO A 140 11.27 2.32 -9.84
C PRO A 140 11.87 2.09 -11.23
N GLU A 141 13.20 2.07 -11.36
CA GLU A 141 13.89 1.92 -12.65
C GLU A 141 14.17 0.46 -13.00
N ARG A 142 14.25 -0.42 -11.99
CA ARG A 142 14.57 -1.84 -12.21
C ARG A 142 13.98 -2.76 -11.14
N PHE A 143 13.79 -4.02 -11.53
CA PHE A 143 13.42 -5.06 -10.58
C PHE A 143 14.62 -5.46 -9.70
N VAL A 144 14.45 -5.37 -8.39
CA VAL A 144 15.40 -5.91 -7.39
C VAL A 144 14.78 -7.16 -6.77
N PRO A 145 15.43 -8.34 -6.82
CA PRO A 145 14.94 -9.53 -6.16
C PRO A 145 15.02 -9.40 -4.63
N PRO A 146 14.21 -10.17 -3.87
CA PRO A 146 14.30 -10.15 -2.41
C PRO A 146 15.68 -10.64 -1.96
N SER A 147 16.23 -9.99 -0.95
CA SER A 147 17.44 -10.43 -0.25
C SER A 147 17.20 -11.83 0.34
N PRO A 148 18.21 -12.73 0.30
CA PRO A 148 18.14 -13.97 1.06
C PRO A 148 17.88 -13.61 2.51
N ALA A 149 16.83 -14.17 3.12
CA ALA A 149 16.55 -13.92 4.53
C ALA A 149 17.80 -14.30 5.34
N GLY A 150 18.43 -13.32 5.98
CA GLY A 150 19.44 -13.59 6.99
C GLY A 150 18.81 -14.47 8.07
N THR A 151 19.52 -15.50 8.50
CA THR A 151 19.08 -16.46 9.53
C THR A 151 18.37 -15.72 10.66
N PRO A 152 17.13 -16.09 11.05
CA PRO A 152 16.45 -15.41 12.14
C PRO A 152 17.28 -15.59 13.41
N THR A 153 17.82 -14.49 13.93
CA THR A 153 18.39 -14.43 15.28
C THR A 153 17.26 -14.75 16.25
N ARG A 154 17.31 -15.96 16.82
CA ARG A 154 16.47 -16.42 17.93
C ARG A 154 16.71 -15.58 19.18
#